data_AF-A0A3D2B791-F1
#
_entry.id   AF-A0A3D2B791-F1
#
_cell.length_a   1.000
_cell.length_b   1.000
_cell.length_c   1.000
_cell.angle_alpha   90.00
_cell.angle_beta   90.00
_cell.angle_gamma   90.00
#
_symmetry.space_group_name_H-M   'P 1'
#
loop_
_entity.id
_entity.type
_entity.pdbx_description
1 polymer ?
#
loop_
_entity_poly.entity_id
_entity_poly.type
_entity_poly.pdbx_seq_one_letter_code
_entity_poly.pdbx_strand_id
1 'polypeptide(L)'
;MPALYGEVGGTHNMDFGGYCSLLEMDDDIVELALATGLDNRDLVLAQGRYMTMYRKQNQILKKIAEDYDSSPWVDEEGQPMPRDQVEAQAIFGTSQRMTELESAIARHKLGLMKFELDRQKQALDARKQALAEWNRHPMPLAERIEHTRAIMKHRVDNELSALETARLFDLEHLEYPPSLHAEMLKEVSWIEPTAHKEGGVTDEELEAESRAYREQQRVREEWLLARNEEITGIIANEAAHQAGELLQEDDFTGTDGADGEGVLVGDVVDAWTPDDALPDDEDDDPNAEPEETW
;
A
#
# COMPACT_ATOMS: atom_id res chain seq x y z
N MET A 1 3.35 27.68 0.70
CA MET A 1 2.14 26.96 0.23
C MET A 1 2.56 25.55 -0.14
N PRO A 2 1.77 24.51 0.22
CA PRO A 2 2.11 23.13 -0.06
C PRO A 2 1.86 22.84 -1.54
N ALA A 3 2.82 22.20 -2.20
CA ALA A 3 2.66 21.70 -3.55
C ALA A 3 1.68 20.53 -3.53
N LEU A 4 0.55 20.77 -4.18
CA LEU A 4 -0.51 19.86 -4.54
C LEU A 4 0.00 18.83 -5.57
N TYR A 5 -0.39 17.57 -5.37
CA TYR A 5 -0.47 16.49 -6.36
C TYR A 5 0.81 16.18 -7.16
N GLY A 6 1.61 15.26 -6.63
CA GLY A 6 2.26 14.27 -7.49
C GLY A 6 1.23 13.18 -7.80
N GLU A 7 0.77 13.14 -9.05
CA GLU A 7 0.10 11.98 -9.63
C GLU A 7 1.00 10.76 -9.44
N VAL A 8 0.64 9.90 -8.48
CA VAL A 8 1.12 8.53 -8.47
C VAL A 8 0.31 7.82 -9.53
N GLY A 9 0.97 7.55 -10.66
CA GLY A 9 0.43 6.74 -11.75
C GLY A 9 -0.20 5.46 -11.21
N GLY A 10 -1.28 5.02 -11.88
CA GLY A 10 -2.12 3.91 -11.49
C GLY A 10 -1.33 2.68 -11.05
N THR A 11 -1.05 2.60 -9.76
CA THR A 11 -0.75 1.35 -9.11
C THR A 11 -2.08 0.62 -9.07
N HIS A 12 -2.16 -0.52 -9.77
CA HIS A 12 -3.11 -1.54 -9.38
C HIS A 12 -3.08 -1.61 -7.85
N ASN A 13 -4.23 -1.36 -7.21
CA ASN A 13 -4.46 -1.76 -5.84
C ASN A 13 -4.24 -3.27 -5.82
N MET A 14 -3.00 -3.70 -5.58
CA MET A 14 -2.76 -5.03 -5.05
C MET A 14 -3.33 -4.97 -3.64
N ASP A 15 -4.60 -5.37 -3.55
CA ASP A 15 -5.37 -5.35 -2.32
C ASP A 15 -4.52 -5.95 -1.19
N PHE A 16 -4.49 -5.21 -0.10
CA PHE A 16 -3.69 -5.42 1.11
C PHE A 16 -3.95 -6.77 1.82
N GLY A 17 -4.79 -7.63 1.23
CA GLY A 17 -5.08 -9.01 1.62
C GLY A 17 -4.17 -10.09 1.02
N GLY A 18 -3.11 -9.72 0.28
CA GLY A 18 -2.25 -10.67 -0.46
C GLY A 18 -1.62 -11.83 0.32
N TYR A 19 -1.60 -11.82 1.66
CA TYR A 19 -1.16 -12.97 2.47
C TYR A 19 -2.31 -13.83 2.99
N CYS A 20 -3.51 -13.27 3.07
CA CYS A 20 -4.70 -14.00 3.49
C CYS A 20 -5.27 -14.83 2.32
N SER A 21 -5.19 -14.31 1.09
CA SER A 21 -5.51 -15.07 -0.13
C SER A 21 -4.59 -16.28 -0.33
N LEU A 22 -3.31 -16.18 0.06
CA LEU A 22 -2.35 -17.29 0.02
C LEU A 22 -2.58 -18.38 1.07
N LEU A 23 -3.46 -18.14 2.05
CA LEU A 23 -3.71 -19.05 3.16
C LEU A 23 -5.09 -19.72 3.09
N GLU A 24 -5.74 -19.68 1.92
CA GLU A 24 -7.06 -20.28 1.69
C GLU A 24 -8.08 -19.89 2.77
N MET A 25 -8.03 -18.63 3.19
CA MET A 25 -8.94 -18.10 4.22
C MET A 25 -10.28 -17.77 3.57
N ASP A 26 -11.37 -18.16 4.23
CA ASP A 26 -12.72 -17.81 3.78
C ASP A 26 -12.86 -16.28 3.65
N ASP A 27 -13.48 -15.80 2.57
CA ASP A 27 -13.57 -14.37 2.22
C ASP A 27 -14.13 -13.50 3.35
N ASP A 28 -15.10 -14.02 4.10
CA ASP A 28 -15.72 -13.32 5.23
C ASP A 28 -14.78 -13.17 6.43
N ILE A 29 -13.84 -14.10 6.63
CA ILE A 29 -12.77 -13.98 7.62
C ILE A 29 -11.77 -12.91 7.19
N VAL A 30 -11.43 -12.88 5.90
CA VAL A 30 -10.51 -11.89 5.34
C VAL A 30 -11.09 -10.48 5.51
N GLU A 31 -12.36 -10.29 5.16
CA GLU A 31 -13.06 -9.01 5.33
C GLU A 31 -13.04 -8.54 6.79
N LEU A 32 -13.35 -9.44 7.74
CA LEU A 32 -13.37 -9.12 9.16
C LEU A 32 -11.97 -8.83 9.73
N ALA A 33 -10.95 -9.53 9.23
CA ALA A 33 -9.56 -9.32 9.62
C ALA A 33 -9.06 -7.96 9.14
N LEU A 34 -9.38 -7.59 7.89
CA LEU A 34 -9.05 -6.27 7.33
C LEU A 34 -9.75 -5.15 8.10
N ALA A 35 -11.03 -5.31 8.42
CA ALA A 35 -11.79 -4.31 9.17
C ALA A 35 -11.24 -4.05 10.59
N THR A 36 -10.60 -5.05 11.20
CA THR A 36 -10.10 -4.97 12.59
C THR A 36 -8.58 -4.88 12.73
N GLY A 37 -7.87 -4.90 11.60
CA GLY A 37 -6.41 -5.01 11.52
C GLY A 37 -5.65 -3.68 11.58
N LEU A 38 -6.34 -2.54 11.57
CA LEU A 38 -5.74 -1.19 11.71
C LEU A 38 -4.55 -0.96 10.76
N ASP A 39 -4.70 -1.36 9.48
CA ASP A 39 -3.68 -1.31 8.43
C ASP A 39 -2.35 -2.03 8.76
N ASN A 40 -2.33 -2.85 9.80
CA ASN A 40 -1.16 -3.63 10.21
C ASN A 40 -1.27 -5.05 9.66
N ARG A 41 -0.39 -5.40 8.71
CA ARG A 41 -0.41 -6.68 8.00
C ARG A 41 -0.27 -7.90 8.91
N ASP A 42 0.62 -7.83 9.90
CA ASP A 42 0.84 -8.94 10.83
C ASP A 42 -0.36 -9.13 11.76
N LEU A 43 -1.02 -8.03 12.12
CA LEU A 43 -2.25 -8.05 12.90
C LEU A 43 -3.42 -8.67 12.12
N VAL A 44 -3.62 -8.25 10.86
CA VAL A 44 -4.62 -8.85 9.95
C VAL A 44 -4.40 -10.35 9.84
N LEU A 45 -3.16 -10.78 9.60
CA LEU A 45 -2.80 -12.19 9.46
C LEU A 45 -3.06 -12.99 10.75
N ALA A 46 -2.65 -12.46 11.90
CA ALA A 46 -2.85 -13.12 13.19
C ALA A 46 -4.34 -13.23 13.53
N GLN A 47 -5.12 -12.18 13.28
CA GLN A 47 -6.58 -12.16 13.47
C GLN A 47 -7.27 -13.16 12.55
N GLY A 48 -6.91 -13.16 11.26
CA GLY A 48 -7.44 -14.12 10.30
C GLY A 48 -7.20 -15.55 10.78
N ARG A 49 -5.94 -15.90 11.12
CA ARG A 49 -5.58 -17.27 11.53
C ARG A 49 -6.35 -17.70 12.79
N TYR A 50 -6.49 -16.79 13.73
CA TYR A 50 -7.28 -17.01 14.94
C TYR A 50 -8.74 -17.33 14.61
N MET A 51 -9.36 -16.52 13.75
CA MET A 51 -10.76 -16.71 13.33
C MET A 51 -10.96 -18.01 12.54
N THR A 52 -10.03 -18.37 11.66
CA THR A 52 -10.06 -19.65 10.92
C THR A 52 -9.97 -20.83 11.88
N MET A 53 -9.02 -20.81 12.82
CA MET A 53 -8.88 -21.87 13.83
C MET A 53 -10.13 -22.02 14.69
N TYR A 54 -10.70 -20.90 15.13
CA TYR A 54 -11.94 -20.88 15.92
C TYR A 54 -13.12 -21.45 15.12
N ARG A 55 -13.25 -21.10 13.84
CA ARG A 55 -14.28 -21.66 12.95
C ARG A 55 -14.13 -23.16 12.76
N LYS A 56 -12.91 -23.63 12.43
CA LYS A 56 -12.65 -25.07 12.23
C LYS A 56 -12.89 -25.86 13.52
N GLN A 57 -12.51 -25.34 14.68
CA GLN A 57 -12.81 -25.96 15.98
C GLN A 57 -14.32 -26.13 16.18
N ASN A 58 -15.11 -25.08 15.92
CA ASN A 58 -16.57 -25.16 16.02
C ASN A 58 -17.19 -26.14 15.01
N GLN A 59 -16.65 -26.21 13.79
CA GLN A 59 -17.08 -27.19 12.78
C GLN A 59 -16.80 -28.63 13.24
N ILE A 60 -15.63 -28.89 13.83
CA ILE A 60 -15.28 -30.21 14.37
C ILE A 60 -16.21 -30.58 15.52
N LEU A 61 -16.44 -29.67 16.47
CA LEU A 61 -17.37 -29.90 17.59
C LEU A 61 -18.79 -30.18 17.12
N LYS A 62 -19.25 -29.46 16.09
CA LYS A 62 -20.56 -29.70 15.47
C LYS A 62 -20.64 -31.09 14.81
N LYS A 63 -19.61 -31.50 14.06
CA LYS A 63 -19.54 -32.84 13.47
C LYS A 63 -19.52 -33.95 14.53
N ILE A 64 -18.77 -33.76 15.63
CA ILE A 64 -18.79 -34.68 16.77
C ILE A 64 -20.22 -34.75 17.36
N ALA A 65 -20.91 -33.61 17.47
CA ALA A 65 -22.27 -33.62 18.00
C ALA A 65 -23.29 -34.33 17.09
N GLU A 66 -23.10 -34.31 15.77
CA GLU A 66 -24.01 -34.87 14.76
C GLU A 66 -23.76 -36.36 14.50
N ASP A 67 -22.50 -36.77 14.33
CA ASP A 67 -22.18 -38.07 13.72
C ASP A 67 -21.63 -39.10 14.73
N TYR A 68 -21.31 -38.71 15.95
CA TYR A 68 -20.53 -39.54 16.88
C TYR A 68 -21.21 -40.86 17.26
N ASP A 69 -22.54 -40.89 17.41
CA ASP A 69 -23.28 -42.12 17.72
C ASP A 69 -23.25 -43.13 16.55
N SER A 70 -23.01 -42.65 15.32
CA SER A 70 -22.98 -43.46 14.10
C SER A 70 -21.56 -43.85 13.66
N SER A 71 -20.58 -42.98 13.88
CA SER A 71 -19.18 -43.19 13.54
C SER A 71 -18.29 -42.65 14.68
N PRO A 72 -18.11 -43.42 15.76
CA PRO A 72 -17.28 -43.01 16.88
C PRO A 72 -15.82 -42.86 16.47
N TRP A 73 -15.14 -41.86 17.02
CA TRP A 73 -13.70 -41.73 16.87
C TRP A 73 -13.01 -42.85 17.65
N VAL A 74 -11.97 -43.43 17.07
CA VAL A 74 -11.22 -44.52 17.68
C VAL A 74 -9.89 -44.03 18.23
N ASP A 75 -9.43 -44.67 19.30
CA ASP A 75 -8.09 -44.47 19.85
C ASP A 75 -7.03 -45.25 19.04
N GLU A 76 -5.77 -45.17 19.49
CA GLU A 76 -4.62 -45.86 18.85
C GLU A 76 -4.76 -47.40 18.88
N GLU A 77 -5.60 -47.95 19.77
CA GLU A 77 -5.87 -49.37 19.90
C GLU A 77 -7.13 -49.81 19.11
N GLY A 78 -7.76 -48.86 18.40
CA GLY A 78 -8.96 -49.09 17.60
C GLY A 78 -10.25 -49.19 18.41
N GLN A 79 -10.24 -48.81 19.69
CA GLN A 79 -11.44 -48.79 20.54
C GLN A 79 -12.15 -47.43 20.44
N PRO A 80 -13.50 -47.38 20.51
CA PRO A 80 -14.24 -46.14 20.46
C PRO A 80 -13.92 -45.27 21.69
N MET A 81 -13.36 -44.09 21.45
CA MET A 81 -12.99 -43.12 22.46
C MET A 81 -14.24 -42.41 23.00
N PRO A 82 -14.45 -42.26 24.32
CA PRO A 82 -15.60 -41.54 24.90
C PRO A 82 -15.83 -40.15 24.33
N ARG A 83 -17.09 -39.76 24.15
CA ARG A 83 -17.48 -38.48 23.50
C ARG A 83 -16.81 -37.27 24.15
N ASP A 84 -16.87 -37.18 25.47
CA ASP A 84 -16.26 -36.08 26.25
C ASP A 84 -14.75 -35.96 25.99
N GLN A 85 -14.07 -37.09 25.76
CA GLN A 85 -12.63 -37.12 25.48
C GLN A 85 -12.33 -36.61 24.06
N VAL A 86 -13.16 -36.95 23.08
CA VAL A 86 -13.04 -36.46 21.69
C VAL A 86 -13.31 -34.95 21.62
N GLU A 87 -14.36 -34.49 22.31
CA GLU A 87 -14.66 -33.06 22.45
C GLU A 87 -13.50 -32.31 23.13
N ALA A 88 -12.93 -32.88 24.20
CA ALA A 88 -11.75 -32.32 24.86
C ALA A 88 -10.54 -32.25 23.92
N GLN A 89 -10.26 -33.28 23.12
CA GLN A 89 -9.15 -33.25 22.15
C GLN A 89 -9.34 -32.16 21.10
N ALA A 90 -10.56 -31.98 20.58
CA ALA A 90 -10.88 -30.91 19.63
C ALA A 90 -10.69 -29.51 20.24
N ILE A 91 -11.00 -29.34 21.54
CA ILE A 91 -10.84 -28.06 22.24
C ILE A 91 -9.36 -27.80 22.55
N PHE A 92 -8.70 -28.75 23.22
CA PHE A 92 -7.36 -28.55 23.74
C PHE A 92 -6.28 -28.67 22.67
N GLY A 93 -6.51 -29.43 21.59
CA GLY A 93 -5.56 -29.59 20.48
C GLY A 93 -5.20 -28.28 19.77
N THR A 94 -6.11 -27.30 19.72
CA THR A 94 -5.85 -25.99 19.12
C THR A 94 -5.62 -24.88 20.15
N SER A 95 -5.88 -25.14 21.44
CA SER A 95 -5.90 -24.14 22.51
C SER A 95 -4.58 -23.37 22.67
N GLN A 96 -3.43 -24.07 22.63
CA GLN A 96 -2.12 -23.45 22.76
C GLN A 96 -1.86 -22.46 21.63
N ARG A 97 -2.11 -22.88 20.38
CA ARG A 97 -1.91 -22.03 19.20
C ARG A 97 -2.85 -20.83 19.18
N MET A 98 -4.10 -21.01 19.61
CA MET A 98 -5.02 -19.88 19.76
C MET A 98 -4.53 -18.88 20.82
N THR A 99 -4.01 -19.36 21.96
CA THR A 99 -3.45 -18.49 23.01
C THR A 99 -2.22 -17.70 22.53
N GLU A 100 -1.36 -18.34 21.72
CA GLU A 100 -0.20 -17.68 21.08
C GLU A 100 -0.65 -16.56 20.13
N LEU A 101 -1.69 -16.80 19.34
CA LEU A 101 -2.28 -15.80 18.43
C LEU A 101 -2.93 -14.65 19.20
N GLU A 102 -3.70 -14.93 20.26
CA GLU A 102 -4.28 -13.90 21.13
C GLU A 102 -3.20 -12.99 21.73
N SER A 103 -2.10 -13.58 22.19
CA SER A 103 -0.95 -12.85 22.73
C SER A 103 -0.28 -12.00 21.66
N ALA A 104 -0.14 -12.52 20.43
CA ALA A 104 0.41 -11.75 19.31
C ALA A 104 -0.49 -10.56 18.95
N ILE A 105 -1.81 -10.79 18.79
CA ILE A 105 -2.81 -9.76 18.51
C ILE A 105 -2.75 -8.65 19.58
N ALA A 106 -2.70 -9.02 20.86
CA ALA A 106 -2.60 -8.06 21.96
C ALA A 106 -1.32 -7.21 21.89
N ARG A 107 -0.17 -7.84 21.60
CA ARG A 107 1.12 -7.12 21.44
C ARG A 107 1.09 -6.13 20.29
N HIS A 108 0.55 -6.53 19.13
CA HIS A 108 0.45 -5.63 17.98
C HIS A 108 -0.48 -4.44 18.27
N LYS A 109 -1.67 -4.68 18.84
CA LYS A 109 -2.60 -3.60 19.23
C LYS A 109 -1.98 -2.63 20.24
N LEU A 110 -1.29 -3.15 21.25
CA LEU A 110 -0.59 -2.31 22.23
C LEU A 110 0.54 -1.51 21.60
N GLY A 111 1.28 -2.11 20.65
CA GLY A 111 2.33 -1.43 19.89
C GLY A 111 1.81 -0.23 19.10
N LEU A 112 0.68 -0.39 18.41
CA LEU A 112 0.02 0.70 17.67
C LEU A 112 -0.43 1.83 18.61
N MET A 113 -1.12 1.50 19.70
CA MET A 113 -1.54 2.50 20.70
C MET A 113 -0.35 3.24 21.31
N LYS A 114 0.76 2.53 21.57
CA LYS A 114 1.97 3.14 22.10
C LYS A 114 2.61 4.11 21.10
N PHE A 115 2.66 3.73 19.82
CA PHE A 115 3.19 4.59 18.77
C PHE A 115 2.38 5.89 18.64
N GLU A 116 1.05 5.80 18.66
CA GLU A 116 0.17 6.98 18.65
C GLU A 116 0.39 7.86 19.89
N LEU A 117 0.47 7.26 21.07
CA LEU A 117 0.73 7.97 22.32
C LEU A 117 2.08 8.70 22.28
N ASP A 118 3.13 8.05 21.77
CA ASP A 118 4.46 8.64 21.68
C ASP A 118 4.48 9.78 20.65
N ARG A 119 3.75 9.66 19.53
CA ARG A 119 3.55 10.77 18.58
C ARG A 119 2.86 11.97 19.23
N GLN A 120 1.83 11.74 20.04
CA GLN A 120 1.13 12.82 20.77
C GLN A 120 2.04 13.48 21.81
N LYS A 121 2.84 12.69 22.55
CA LYS A 121 3.81 13.23 23.50
C LYS A 121 4.86 14.11 22.81
N GLN A 122 5.41 13.64 21.69
CA GLN A 122 6.37 14.42 20.90
C GLN A 122 5.77 15.75 20.44
N ALA A 123 4.53 15.75 19.94
CA ALA A 123 3.84 16.97 19.53
C ALA A 123 3.63 17.95 20.71
N LEU A 124 3.30 17.42 21.89
CA LEU A 124 3.13 18.21 23.11
C LEU A 124 4.46 18.81 23.56
N ASP A 125 5.53 18.02 23.57
CA ASP A 125 6.86 18.49 23.97
C ASP A 125 7.43 19.52 22.99
N ALA A 126 7.21 19.36 21.68
CA ALA A 126 7.53 20.38 20.69
C ALA A 126 6.77 21.69 20.95
N ARG A 127 5.48 21.61 21.32
CA ARG A 127 4.70 22.81 21.69
C ARG A 127 5.21 23.46 22.97
N LYS A 128 5.61 22.69 23.98
CA LYS A 128 6.25 23.22 25.20
C LYS A 128 7.57 23.91 24.90
N GLN A 129 8.40 23.32 24.03
CA GLN A 129 9.66 23.90 23.61
C GLN A 129 9.44 25.23 22.87
N ALA A 130 8.50 25.28 21.93
CA ALA A 130 8.12 26.52 21.24
C ALA A 130 7.64 27.61 22.22
N LEU A 131 6.82 27.25 23.22
CA LEU A 131 6.42 28.19 24.27
C LEU A 131 7.58 28.62 25.16
N ALA A 132 8.53 27.73 25.46
CA ALA A 132 9.71 28.06 26.24
C ALA A 132 10.64 29.00 25.48
N GLU A 133 10.86 28.75 24.18
CA GLU A 133 11.60 29.64 23.29
C GLU A 133 10.95 31.02 23.20
N TRP A 134 9.63 31.06 23.07
CA TRP A 134 8.88 32.31 23.06
C TRP A 134 9.02 33.10 24.37
N ASN A 135 9.08 32.41 25.50
CA ASN A 135 9.32 33.01 26.82
C ASN A 135 10.80 33.34 27.09
N ARG A 136 11.75 32.91 26.25
CA ARG A 136 13.17 33.30 26.36
C ARG A 136 13.44 34.71 25.85
N HIS A 137 12.48 35.36 25.21
CA HIS A 137 12.62 36.73 24.76
C HIS A 137 12.96 37.65 25.97
N PRO A 138 13.98 38.53 25.87
CA PRO A 138 14.45 39.35 26.99
C PRO A 138 13.39 40.34 27.49
N MET A 139 12.44 40.70 26.62
CA MET A 139 11.30 41.57 26.92
C MET A 139 10.07 40.75 27.35
N PRO A 140 9.35 41.15 28.40
CA PRO A 140 8.07 40.57 28.81
C PRO A 140 7.02 40.60 27.68
N LEU A 141 6.09 39.65 27.71
CA LEU A 141 5.02 39.54 26.73
C LEU A 141 4.20 40.83 26.55
N ALA A 142 3.82 41.47 27.66
CA ALA A 142 2.97 42.65 27.59
C ALA A 142 3.66 43.78 26.81
N GLU A 143 4.93 44.01 27.07
CA GLU A 143 5.76 45.00 26.38
C GLU A 143 5.94 44.63 24.90
N ARG A 144 6.15 43.34 24.57
CA ARG A 144 6.22 42.88 23.17
C ARG A 144 4.93 43.19 22.39
N ILE A 145 3.77 42.99 23.02
CA ILE A 145 2.46 43.28 22.39
C ILE A 145 2.31 44.79 22.16
N GLU A 146 2.73 45.61 23.12
CA GLU A 146 2.68 47.07 22.99
C GLU A 146 3.60 47.58 21.87
N HIS A 147 4.85 47.09 21.82
CA HIS A 147 5.79 47.39 20.74
C HIS A 147 5.26 46.94 19.38
N THR A 148 4.74 45.70 19.28
CA THR A 148 4.12 45.18 18.06
C THR A 148 2.98 46.09 17.58
N ARG A 149 2.12 46.55 18.50
CA ARG A 149 1.03 47.50 18.18
C ARG A 149 1.59 48.85 17.72
N ALA A 150 2.65 49.34 18.35
CA ALA A 150 3.28 50.60 17.97
C ALA A 150 3.87 50.53 16.56
N ILE A 151 4.60 49.46 16.22
CA ILE A 151 5.15 49.25 14.87
C ILE A 151 4.02 49.11 13.83
N MET A 152 2.99 48.32 14.13
CA MET A 152 1.85 48.17 13.21
C MET A 152 1.07 49.47 13.02
N LYS A 153 0.97 50.30 14.05
CA LYS A 153 0.39 51.65 13.91
C LYS A 153 1.29 52.55 13.07
N HIS A 154 2.60 52.53 13.30
CA HIS A 154 3.58 53.27 12.51
C HIS A 154 3.55 52.87 11.03
N ARG A 155 3.31 51.59 10.72
CA ARG A 155 3.07 51.11 9.35
C ARG A 155 1.88 51.81 8.71
N VAL A 156 0.75 51.88 9.41
CA VAL A 156 -0.47 52.52 8.90
C VAL A 156 -0.27 54.03 8.73
N ASP A 157 0.33 54.68 9.74
CA ASP A 157 0.53 56.13 9.75
C ASP A 157 1.51 56.60 8.66
N ASN A 158 2.47 55.76 8.24
CA ASN A 158 3.50 56.09 7.25
C ASN A 158 3.41 55.28 5.95
N GLU A 159 2.32 54.52 5.76
CA GLU A 159 2.08 53.69 4.57
C GLU A 159 3.24 52.76 4.18
N LEU A 160 3.90 52.15 5.17
CA LEU A 160 5.06 51.27 4.94
C LEU A 160 4.68 49.95 4.27
N SER A 161 5.53 49.45 3.38
CA SER A 161 5.41 48.11 2.80
C SER A 161 5.55 47.01 3.85
N ALA A 162 5.07 45.79 3.56
CA ALA A 162 5.20 44.66 4.48
C ALA A 162 6.69 44.30 4.71
N LEU A 163 7.53 44.42 3.69
CA LEU A 163 8.98 44.22 3.79
C LEU A 163 9.69 45.28 4.65
N GLU A 164 9.34 46.56 4.50
CA GLU A 164 9.90 47.62 5.34
C GLU A 164 9.45 47.48 6.79
N THR A 165 8.19 47.09 7.00
CA THR A 165 7.67 46.82 8.33
C THR A 165 8.36 45.60 8.95
N ALA A 166 8.59 44.53 8.19
CA ALA A 166 9.31 43.36 8.67
C ALA A 166 10.74 43.71 9.15
N ARG A 167 11.44 44.61 8.46
CA ARG A 167 12.74 45.12 8.94
C ARG A 167 12.66 45.80 10.31
N LEU A 168 11.58 46.51 10.61
CA LEU A 168 11.40 47.14 11.93
C LEU A 168 11.24 46.06 13.03
N PHE A 169 10.50 45.00 12.74
CA PHE A 169 10.40 43.84 13.64
C PHE A 169 11.75 43.13 13.84
N ASP A 170 12.56 42.99 12.78
CA ASP A 170 13.90 42.40 12.86
C ASP A 170 14.85 43.16 13.77
N LEU A 171 14.84 44.49 13.65
CA LEU A 171 15.67 45.38 14.46
C LEU A 171 15.33 45.31 15.95
N GLU A 172 14.06 45.07 16.27
CA GLU A 172 13.58 44.90 17.65
C GLU A 172 13.61 43.43 18.12
N HIS A 173 14.07 42.50 17.28
CA HIS A 173 14.04 41.05 17.52
C HIS A 173 12.65 40.50 17.90
N LEU A 174 11.60 41.12 17.35
CA LEU A 174 10.21 40.74 17.58
C LEU A 174 9.71 39.80 16.48
N GLU A 175 8.90 38.81 16.87
CA GLU A 175 8.21 37.95 15.90
C GLU A 175 7.16 38.72 15.10
N TYR A 176 7.06 38.40 13.81
CA TYR A 176 6.06 39.01 12.94
C TYR A 176 4.64 38.52 13.28
N PRO A 177 3.64 39.40 13.27
CA PRO A 177 2.24 39.00 13.23
C PRO A 177 1.96 38.10 12.01
N PRO A 178 1.12 37.05 12.12
CA PRO A 178 0.84 36.13 11.00
C PRO A 178 0.33 36.82 9.74
N SER A 179 -0.45 37.90 9.89
CA SER A 179 -0.93 38.71 8.77
C SER A 179 0.21 39.42 8.04
N LEU A 180 1.13 40.04 8.78
CA LEU A 180 2.31 40.69 8.22
C LEU A 180 3.23 39.69 7.51
N HIS A 181 3.43 38.51 8.10
CA HIS A 181 4.25 37.47 7.50
C HIS A 181 3.69 36.98 6.15
N ALA A 182 2.37 36.79 6.05
CA ALA A 182 1.73 36.40 4.80
C ALA A 182 1.84 37.48 3.71
N GLU A 183 1.68 38.74 4.08
CA GLU A 183 1.84 39.88 3.15
C GLU A 183 3.30 40.03 2.70
N MET A 184 4.26 39.88 3.62
CA MET A 184 5.68 39.89 3.30
C MET A 184 6.03 38.79 2.28
N LEU A 185 5.57 37.55 2.48
CA LEU A 185 5.82 36.46 1.52
C LEU A 185 5.22 36.76 0.14
N LYS A 186 4.07 37.41 0.10
CA LYS A 186 3.42 37.84 -1.15
C LYS A 186 4.21 38.96 -1.84
N GLU A 187 4.68 39.95 -1.10
CA GLU A 187 5.55 41.00 -1.65
C GLU A 187 6.86 40.41 -2.18
N VAL A 188 7.49 39.49 -1.44
CA VAL A 188 8.70 38.77 -1.88
C VAL A 188 8.44 38.00 -3.16
N SER A 189 7.29 37.33 -3.29
CA SER A 189 6.95 36.61 -4.53
C SER A 189 6.78 37.50 -5.75
N TRP A 190 6.53 38.81 -5.54
CA TRP A 190 6.39 39.80 -6.61
C TRP A 190 7.70 40.47 -6.98
N ILE A 191 8.75 40.27 -6.17
CA ILE A 191 10.09 40.72 -6.54
C ILE A 191 10.58 39.77 -7.64
N GLU A 192 10.67 40.30 -8.86
CA GLU A 192 11.29 39.56 -9.96
C GLU A 192 12.73 39.21 -9.57
N PRO A 193 13.15 37.92 -9.71
CA PRO A 193 14.54 37.56 -9.56
C PRO A 193 15.35 38.40 -10.53
N THR A 194 16.37 39.11 -10.04
CA THR A 194 17.30 39.81 -10.94
C THR A 194 17.96 38.76 -11.82
N ALA A 195 17.53 38.66 -13.09
CA ALA A 195 18.13 37.75 -14.03
C ALA A 195 19.63 38.04 -14.08
N HIS A 196 20.44 37.06 -13.67
CA HIS A 196 21.86 37.10 -13.96
C HIS A 196 21.96 37.17 -15.48
N LYS A 197 22.50 38.29 -16.00
CA LYS A 197 22.64 38.56 -17.44
C LYS A 197 23.53 37.54 -18.18
N GLU A 198 24.08 36.56 -17.47
CA GLU A 198 25.08 35.62 -17.96
C GLU A 198 24.59 34.15 -17.99
N GLY A 199 23.29 33.89 -17.76
CA GLY A 199 22.76 32.52 -17.66
C GLY A 199 21.44 32.28 -18.40
N GLY A 200 21.24 32.92 -19.55
CA GLY A 200 20.12 32.61 -20.44
C GLY A 200 20.47 31.45 -21.38
N VAL A 201 19.48 30.64 -21.73
CA VAL A 201 19.58 29.71 -22.87
C VAL A 201 19.76 30.55 -24.13
N THR A 202 20.83 30.31 -24.86
CA THR A 202 21.08 31.05 -26.11
C THR A 202 20.06 30.64 -27.17
N ASP A 203 19.76 31.52 -28.13
CA ASP A 203 18.83 31.21 -29.23
C ASP A 203 19.26 29.94 -29.99
N GLU A 204 20.57 29.68 -30.07
CA GLU A 204 21.13 28.47 -30.69
C GLU A 204 20.86 27.19 -29.88
N GLU A 205 20.94 27.26 -28.55
CA GLU A 205 20.59 26.14 -27.67
C GLU A 205 19.08 25.86 -27.70
N LEU A 206 18.25 26.91 -27.74
CA LEU A 206 16.80 26.79 -27.88
C LEU A 206 16.41 26.14 -29.22
N GLU A 207 17.07 26.53 -30.31
CA GLU A 207 16.86 25.90 -31.62
C GLU A 207 17.37 24.46 -31.68
N ALA A 208 18.43 24.12 -30.95
CA ALA A 208 18.92 22.75 -30.84
C ALA A 208 17.92 21.87 -30.06
N GLU A 209 17.42 22.34 -28.92
CA GLU A 209 16.40 21.63 -28.13
C GLU A 209 15.08 21.50 -28.90
N SER A 210 14.65 22.54 -29.62
CA SER A 210 13.45 22.49 -30.46
C SER A 210 13.58 21.45 -31.57
N ARG A 211 14.78 21.31 -32.17
CA ARG A 211 15.05 20.27 -33.17
C ARG A 211 15.05 18.88 -32.56
N ALA A 212 15.70 18.69 -31.41
CA ALA A 212 15.72 17.41 -30.69
C ALA A 212 14.31 16.96 -30.30
N TYR A 213 13.46 17.89 -29.84
CA TYR A 213 12.06 17.60 -29.51
C TYR A 213 11.24 17.18 -30.74
N ARG A 214 11.44 17.83 -31.89
CA ARG A 214 10.76 17.44 -33.15
C ARG A 214 11.22 16.06 -33.64
N GLU A 215 12.50 15.73 -33.50
CA GLU A 215 13.03 14.40 -33.84
C GLU A 215 12.42 13.32 -32.94
N GLN A 216 12.32 13.57 -31.62
CA GLN A 216 11.67 12.67 -30.67
C GLN A 216 10.18 12.47 -30.96
N GLN A 217 9.46 13.53 -31.37
CA GLN A 217 8.07 13.41 -31.79
C GLN A 217 7.92 12.55 -33.06
N ARG A 218 8.84 12.67 -34.03
CA ARG A 218 8.80 11.85 -35.25
C ARG A 218 9.00 10.36 -34.95
N VAL A 219 9.94 10.03 -34.07
CA VAL A 219 10.14 8.63 -33.60
C VAL A 219 8.90 8.11 -32.88
N ARG A 220 8.22 8.97 -32.11
CA ARG A 220 6.97 8.60 -31.41
C ARG A 220 5.83 8.32 -32.40
N GLU A 221 5.69 9.11 -33.46
CA GLU A 221 4.68 8.88 -34.52
C GLU A 221 4.93 7.56 -35.27
N GLU A 222 6.19 7.25 -35.60
CA GLU A 222 6.57 5.99 -36.24
C GLU A 222 6.30 4.77 -35.33
N TRP A 223 6.64 4.87 -34.04
CA TRP A 223 6.35 3.81 -33.05
C TRP A 223 4.85 3.58 -32.84
N LEU A 224 4.04 4.66 -32.80
CA LEU A 224 2.60 4.56 -32.61
C LEU A 224 1.91 3.82 -33.76
N LEU A 225 2.36 4.02 -35.01
CA LEU A 225 1.82 3.30 -36.17
C LEU A 225 2.15 1.81 -36.10
N ALA A 226 3.41 1.45 -35.85
CA ALA A 226 3.83 0.06 -35.71
C ALA A 226 3.10 -0.66 -34.56
N ARG A 227 2.94 0.02 -33.41
CA ARG A 227 2.23 -0.53 -32.26
C ARG A 227 0.74 -0.73 -32.52
N ASN A 228 0.10 0.18 -33.27
CA ASN A 228 -1.30 0.02 -33.66
C ASN A 228 -1.50 -1.16 -34.60
N GLU A 229 -0.61 -1.37 -35.56
CA GLU A 229 -0.65 -2.55 -36.45
C GLU A 229 -0.52 -3.85 -35.64
N GLU A 230 0.42 -3.92 -34.70
CA GLU A 230 0.60 -5.06 -33.80
C GLU A 230 -0.68 -5.34 -32.98
N ILE A 231 -1.26 -4.31 -32.36
CA ILE A 231 -2.50 -4.45 -31.58
C ILE A 231 -3.67 -4.90 -32.47
N THR A 232 -3.81 -4.38 -33.69
CA THR A 232 -4.84 -4.85 -34.61
C THR A 232 -4.64 -6.31 -35.02
N GLY A 233 -3.39 -6.76 -35.16
CA GLY A 233 -3.07 -8.16 -35.41
C GLY A 233 -3.47 -9.06 -34.24
N ILE A 234 -3.17 -8.65 -33.00
CA ILE A 234 -3.56 -9.38 -31.79
C ILE A 234 -5.09 -9.47 -31.70
N ILE A 235 -5.82 -8.37 -31.90
CA ILE A 235 -7.29 -8.35 -31.86
C ILE A 235 -7.88 -9.24 -32.95
N ALA A 236 -7.34 -9.23 -34.17
CA ALA A 236 -7.82 -10.08 -35.26
C ALA A 236 -7.56 -11.57 -34.98
N ASN A 237 -6.43 -11.90 -34.36
CA ASN A 237 -6.07 -13.27 -34.00
C ASN A 237 -6.95 -13.79 -32.84
N GLU A 238 -7.19 -12.95 -31.83
CA GLU A 238 -8.11 -13.21 -30.73
C GLU A 238 -9.55 -13.39 -31.24
N ALA A 239 -10.01 -12.54 -32.17
CA ALA A 239 -11.33 -12.68 -32.79
C ALA A 239 -11.46 -13.95 -33.64
N ALA A 240 -10.39 -14.39 -34.30
CA ALA A 240 -10.35 -15.66 -35.03
C ALA A 240 -10.37 -16.87 -34.08
N HIS A 241 -9.66 -16.79 -32.95
CA HIS A 241 -9.69 -17.82 -31.90
C HIS A 241 -11.10 -17.95 -31.31
N GLN A 242 -11.72 -16.82 -30.95
CA GLN A 242 -13.09 -16.80 -30.45
C GLN A 242 -14.12 -17.26 -31.50
N ALA A 243 -13.92 -16.96 -32.79
CA ALA A 243 -14.77 -17.46 -33.86
C ALA A 243 -14.61 -18.98 -34.10
N GLY A 244 -13.44 -19.55 -33.78
CA GLY A 244 -13.18 -20.99 -33.84
C GLY A 244 -13.63 -21.76 -32.59
N GLU A 245 -13.66 -21.11 -31.42
CA GLU A 245 -14.12 -21.68 -30.13
C GLU A 245 -15.62 -21.51 -29.86
N LEU A 246 -16.37 -20.86 -30.75
CA LEU A 246 -17.83 -20.86 -30.67
C LEU A 246 -18.35 -22.27 -30.91
N LEU A 247 -18.58 -23.02 -29.82
CA LEU A 247 -19.45 -24.19 -29.80
C LEU A 247 -20.76 -23.82 -30.51
N GLN A 248 -21.09 -24.57 -31.56
CA GLN A 248 -22.34 -24.31 -32.29
C GLN A 248 -23.51 -24.70 -31.37
N GLU A 249 -24.65 -24.02 -31.48
CA GLU A 249 -25.86 -24.34 -30.68
C GLU A 249 -26.28 -25.82 -30.81
N ASP A 250 -25.87 -26.49 -31.89
CA ASP A 250 -26.11 -27.91 -32.13
C ASP A 250 -25.28 -28.83 -31.19
N ASP A 251 -24.14 -28.38 -30.67
CA ASP A 251 -23.31 -29.14 -29.71
C ASP A 251 -23.96 -29.26 -28.32
N PHE A 252 -24.99 -28.45 -28.04
CA PHE A 252 -25.73 -28.50 -26.79
C PHE A 252 -27.02 -29.34 -26.86
N THR A 253 -27.40 -29.85 -28.03
CA THR A 253 -28.66 -30.60 -28.20
C THR A 253 -28.45 -32.02 -28.71
N GLY A 254 -28.18 -32.94 -27.77
CA GLY A 254 -28.70 -34.30 -27.89
C GLY A 254 -27.75 -35.43 -27.51
N THR A 255 -27.86 -35.89 -26.26
CA THR A 255 -27.84 -37.32 -25.94
C THR A 255 -28.68 -37.58 -24.68
N ASP A 256 -30.00 -37.63 -24.85
CA ASP A 256 -30.86 -38.46 -24.01
C ASP A 256 -30.60 -39.93 -24.39
N GLY A 257 -29.97 -40.70 -23.50
CA GLY A 257 -30.07 -42.17 -23.51
C GLY A 257 -28.75 -42.95 -23.51
N ALA A 258 -28.55 -43.67 -22.40
CA ALA A 258 -27.93 -45.00 -22.26
C ALA A 258 -26.49 -45.23 -22.77
N ASP A 259 -25.61 -45.54 -21.81
CA ASP A 259 -24.43 -46.40 -21.89
C ASP A 259 -23.53 -46.28 -23.14
N GLY A 260 -22.39 -45.57 -23.02
CA GLY A 260 -21.29 -45.75 -23.96
C GLY A 260 -20.29 -44.60 -24.00
N GLU A 261 -19.13 -44.82 -23.39
CA GLU A 261 -17.79 -44.35 -23.78
C GLU A 261 -17.74 -43.28 -24.91
N GLY A 262 -17.72 -42.00 -24.51
CA GLY A 262 -17.45 -40.87 -25.39
C GLY A 262 -15.95 -40.58 -25.43
N VAL A 263 -15.27 -41.20 -26.38
CA VAL A 263 -13.86 -41.01 -26.70
C VAL A 263 -13.61 -39.55 -27.09
N LEU A 264 -12.88 -38.79 -26.27
CA LEU A 264 -12.18 -37.59 -26.73
C LEU A 264 -10.92 -38.03 -27.46
N VAL A 265 -11.02 -38.19 -28.77
CA VAL A 265 -9.86 -38.23 -29.66
C VAL A 265 -9.33 -36.80 -29.77
N GLY A 266 -8.46 -36.43 -28.82
CA GLY A 266 -7.54 -35.32 -28.96
C GLY A 266 -6.16 -35.87 -29.28
N ASP A 267 -5.61 -35.46 -30.42
CA ASP A 267 -4.27 -35.77 -30.89
C ASP A 267 -3.20 -35.49 -29.82
N VAL A 268 -2.13 -36.27 -29.87
CA VAL A 268 -1.00 -36.31 -28.92
C VAL A 268 -0.46 -34.92 -28.64
N VAL A 269 -0.77 -34.39 -27.44
CA VAL A 269 -0.07 -33.24 -26.88
C VAL A 269 0.90 -33.80 -25.85
N ASP A 270 2.19 -33.58 -26.11
CA ASP A 270 3.27 -33.84 -25.16
C ASP A 270 2.86 -33.38 -23.77
N ALA A 271 3.06 -34.27 -22.79
CA ALA A 271 2.75 -34.02 -21.39
C ALA A 271 3.43 -32.71 -20.96
N TRP A 272 2.62 -31.68 -20.74
CA TRP A 272 3.10 -30.42 -20.20
C TRP A 272 3.66 -30.69 -18.79
N THR A 273 4.99 -30.61 -18.66
CA THR A 273 5.70 -30.70 -17.39
C THR A 273 5.84 -29.30 -16.79
N PRO A 274 5.46 -29.09 -15.51
CA PRO A 274 5.56 -27.78 -14.85
C PRO A 274 6.98 -27.20 -14.74
N ASP A 275 8.02 -28.01 -15.02
CA ASP A 275 9.43 -27.61 -14.94
C ASP A 275 9.93 -26.87 -16.20
N ASP A 276 9.23 -26.92 -17.33
CA ASP A 276 9.68 -26.27 -18.59
C ASP A 276 9.32 -24.76 -18.66
N ALA A 277 8.73 -24.20 -17.60
CA ALA A 277 8.29 -22.81 -17.53
C ALA A 277 9.28 -21.87 -16.79
N LEU A 278 10.39 -22.41 -16.27
CA LEU A 278 11.42 -21.61 -15.61
C LEU A 278 12.63 -21.46 -16.55
N PRO A 279 13.17 -20.25 -16.76
CA PRO A 279 14.49 -20.13 -17.37
C PRO A 279 15.52 -20.82 -16.47
N ASP A 280 16.48 -21.54 -17.06
CA ASP A 280 17.59 -22.13 -16.32
C ASP A 280 18.32 -21.03 -15.53
N ASP A 281 18.25 -21.09 -14.21
CA ASP A 281 19.02 -20.25 -13.30
C ASP A 281 20.50 -20.71 -13.32
N GLU A 282 21.20 -20.50 -14.43
CA GLU A 282 22.67 -20.39 -14.43
C GLU A 282 23.08 -18.95 -14.14
N ASP A 283 22.71 -18.46 -12.95
CA ASP A 283 23.37 -17.31 -12.34
C ASP A 283 24.54 -17.85 -11.50
N ASP A 284 25.74 -17.81 -12.09
CA ASP A 284 27.01 -17.85 -11.37
C ASP A 284 26.97 -16.81 -10.24
N ASP A 285 26.83 -17.23 -8.98
CA ASP A 285 26.97 -16.34 -7.83
C ASP A 285 28.44 -15.87 -7.74
N PRO A 286 28.75 -14.59 -8.03
CA PRO A 286 30.12 -14.09 -8.03
C PRO A 286 30.69 -13.94 -6.62
N ASN A 287 29.98 -14.39 -5.58
CA ASN A 287 30.36 -14.25 -4.18
C ASN A 287 30.32 -15.56 -3.38
N ALA A 288 30.23 -16.72 -4.04
CA ALA A 288 30.35 -18.03 -3.38
C ALA A 288 31.79 -18.26 -2.87
N GLU A 289 31.95 -18.42 -1.55
CA GLU A 289 33.24 -18.76 -0.94
C GLU A 289 33.70 -20.17 -1.35
N PRO A 290 35.00 -20.41 -1.60
CA PRO A 290 35.49 -21.72 -2.03
C PRO A 290 35.36 -22.75 -0.91
N GLU A 291 34.66 -23.85 -1.19
CA GLU A 291 34.54 -24.98 -0.25
C GLU A 291 35.91 -25.60 0.08
N GLU A 292 36.26 -25.61 1.36
CA GLU A 292 37.43 -26.32 1.87
C GLU A 292 37.21 -27.84 1.78
N THR A 293 37.94 -28.48 0.86
CA THR A 293 38.03 -29.94 0.78
C THR A 293 38.89 -30.47 1.93
N TRP A 294 38.32 -31.35 2.76
CA TRP A 294 39.07 -32.25 3.65
C TRP A 294 39.21 -33.63 3.01
#